data_AF-A0A2M9P987-F1
#
_entry.id   AF-A0A2M9P987-F1
#
_cell.length_a   1.000
_cell.length_b   1.000
_cell.length_c   1.000
_cell.angle_alpha   90.00
_cell.angle_beta   90.00
_cell.angle_gamma   90.00
#
_symmetry.space_group_name_H-M   'P 1'
#
loop_
_entity.id
_entity.type
_entity.pdbx_description
1 polymer ?
#
loop_
_entity_poly.entity_id
_entity_poly.type
_entity_poly.pdbx_seq_one_letter_code
_entity_poly.pdbx_strand_id
1 'polypeptide(L)'
;MTSVTGLSGNAQASAGVAASRMAKAARRVKDAGMVVLPWFAPSMAEGGRTSDAAKLAPLGAHLLYAPGVEEMYPPGFATTISVTGVTAGLCGAHRPGHFDGVATVVAKLLLQTDADLALFGEKDFQQLQVVRRLARDLDLRTTILGRPVVRETDGLALSSRNQRLSPEER
;
A
#
# COMPACT_ATOMS: atom_id res chain seq x y z
N MET A 1 31.72 -43.04 -15.58
CA MET A 1 30.39 -43.50 -16.02
C MET A 1 29.60 -43.70 -14.74
N THR A 2 28.68 -42.82 -14.37
CA THR A 2 27.37 -42.62 -15.01
C THR A 2 26.88 -41.19 -14.71
N SER A 3 26.46 -40.47 -15.75
CA SER A 3 25.73 -39.21 -15.60
C SER A 3 24.28 -39.50 -15.25
N VAL A 4 23.66 -38.64 -14.43
CA VAL A 4 22.22 -38.36 -14.55
C VAL A 4 22.04 -36.85 -14.61
N THR A 5 21.32 -36.46 -15.65
CA THR A 5 20.95 -35.15 -16.14
C THR A 5 19.86 -34.51 -15.28
N GLY A 6 19.72 -33.19 -15.39
CA GLY A 6 19.00 -32.34 -14.44
C GLY A 6 17.47 -32.48 -14.39
N LEU A 7 16.93 -31.97 -13.28
CA LEU A 7 15.57 -31.49 -13.16
C LEU A 7 15.58 -30.11 -12.50
N SER A 8 14.82 -29.23 -13.14
CA SER A 8 14.50 -27.84 -12.82
C SER A 8 14.28 -27.56 -11.33
N GLY A 9 14.99 -26.58 -10.78
CA GLY A 9 14.77 -26.12 -9.41
C GLY A 9 15.18 -24.67 -9.23
N ASN A 10 14.46 -23.73 -9.84
CA ASN A 10 14.69 -22.29 -9.58
C ASN A 10 13.44 -21.53 -9.08
N ALA A 11 12.33 -22.24 -8.80
CA ALA A 11 11.11 -21.63 -8.25
C ALA A 11 11.00 -21.74 -6.72
N GLN A 12 11.68 -22.70 -6.09
CA GLN A 12 11.61 -22.90 -4.63
C GLN A 12 12.56 -22.00 -3.83
N ALA A 13 13.67 -21.55 -4.43
CA ALA A 13 14.66 -20.70 -3.74
C ALA A 13 14.22 -19.23 -3.62
N SER A 14 13.47 -18.68 -4.59
CA SER A 14 13.04 -17.28 -4.59
C SER A 14 11.89 -17.01 -3.61
N ALA A 15 10.94 -17.94 -3.48
CA ALA A 15 9.82 -17.83 -2.54
C ALA A 15 10.29 -17.86 -1.07
N GLY A 16 11.30 -18.67 -0.74
CA GLY A 16 11.87 -18.75 0.61
C GLY A 16 12.63 -17.49 1.04
N VAL A 17 13.31 -16.83 0.10
CA VAL A 17 14.01 -15.56 0.36
C VAL A 17 13.02 -14.39 0.50
N ALA A 18 11.97 -14.34 -0.32
CA ALA A 18 10.91 -13.35 -0.17
C ALA A 18 10.16 -13.52 1.16
N ALA A 19 9.71 -14.74 1.49
CA ALA A 19 9.01 -15.03 2.74
C ALA A 19 9.85 -14.74 3.99
N SER A 20 11.16 -15.00 3.96
CA SER A 20 12.07 -14.67 5.08
C SER A 20 12.34 -13.17 5.23
N ARG A 21 12.39 -12.41 4.13
CA ARG A 21 12.46 -10.94 4.16
C ARG A 21 11.17 -10.32 4.67
N MET A 22 10.02 -10.82 4.23
CA MET A 22 8.70 -10.41 4.71
C MET A 22 8.53 -10.69 6.21
N ALA A 23 8.89 -11.89 6.69
CA ALA A 23 8.81 -12.23 8.11
C ALA A 23 9.76 -11.40 9.00
N LYS A 24 10.96 -11.07 8.50
CA LYS A 24 11.94 -10.24 9.20
C LYS A 24 11.55 -8.75 9.19
N ALA A 25 10.98 -8.26 8.10
CA ALA A 25 10.41 -6.92 8.01
C ALA A 25 9.20 -6.79 8.95
N ALA A 26 8.24 -7.71 8.89
CA ALA A 26 7.07 -7.75 9.77
C ALA A 26 7.43 -7.76 11.27
N ARG A 27 8.44 -8.55 11.67
CA ARG A 27 8.91 -8.57 13.07
C ARG A 27 9.50 -7.24 13.54
N ARG A 28 10.28 -6.55 12.70
CA ARG A 28 10.87 -5.25 13.04
C ARG A 28 9.85 -4.11 13.04
N VAL A 29 8.78 -4.26 12.27
CA VAL A 29 7.67 -3.31 12.18
C VAL A 29 6.86 -3.26 13.48
N LYS A 30 6.60 -4.42 14.08
CA LYS A 30 5.83 -4.56 15.32
C LYS A 30 6.47 -3.87 16.53
N ASP A 31 7.80 -4.00 16.68
CA ASP A 31 8.52 -3.46 17.85
C ASP A 31 8.66 -1.92 17.82
N ALA A 32 8.35 -1.28 16.68
CA ALA A 32 8.57 0.15 16.46
C ALA A 32 7.29 1.02 16.57
N GLY A 33 6.13 0.45 16.91
CA GLY A 33 4.86 1.21 17.00
C GLY A 33 4.48 1.86 15.67
N MET A 34 4.54 1.10 14.58
CA MET A 34 4.53 1.65 13.23
C MET A 34 3.13 2.03 12.73
N VAL A 35 3.07 3.19 12.06
CA VAL A 35 1.94 3.64 11.26
C VAL A 35 2.14 3.21 9.80
N VAL A 36 1.20 2.45 9.24
CA VAL A 36 1.18 2.24 7.79
C VAL A 36 0.51 3.45 7.15
N LEU A 37 1.26 4.15 6.31
CA LEU A 37 0.72 5.11 5.34
C LEU A 37 0.62 4.36 4.01
N PRO A 38 -0.56 3.84 3.63
CA PRO A 38 -0.74 3.36 2.27
C PRO A 38 -0.84 4.59 1.37
N TRP A 39 0.33 5.11 1.00
CA TRP A 39 0.46 6.13 -0.01
C TRP A 39 0.33 5.45 -1.39
N PHE A 40 -0.80 5.67 -2.06
CA PHE A 40 -1.01 5.22 -3.43
C PHE A 40 -0.53 6.29 -4.41
N ALA A 41 0.76 6.27 -4.76
CA ALA A 41 1.27 6.93 -5.95
C ALA A 41 1.72 5.87 -6.96
N PRO A 42 1.03 5.71 -8.11
CA PRO A 42 1.38 4.73 -9.14
C PRO A 42 2.62 5.15 -9.97
N SER A 43 3.60 5.84 -9.39
CA SER A 43 4.86 6.18 -10.07
C SER A 43 6.06 5.92 -9.17
N MET A 44 6.27 4.66 -8.81
CA MET A 44 7.48 4.24 -8.12
C MET A 44 8.52 3.84 -9.17
N ALA A 45 9.09 4.84 -9.84
CA ALA A 45 10.46 4.69 -10.32
C ALA A 45 11.38 4.57 -9.10
N GLU A 46 12.50 3.85 -9.22
CA GLU A 46 13.48 3.64 -8.15
C GLU A 46 13.89 4.93 -7.42
N GLY A 47 13.91 6.07 -8.12
CA GLY A 47 14.23 7.39 -7.55
C GLY A 47 13.21 7.95 -6.55
N GLY A 48 11.93 7.54 -6.62
CA GLY A 48 10.89 8.02 -5.70
C GLY A 48 11.12 7.56 -4.26
N ARG A 49 11.48 6.29 -4.09
CA ARG A 49 11.66 5.64 -2.77
C ARG A 49 12.71 6.31 -1.90
N THR A 50 13.87 6.61 -2.49
CA THR A 50 14.97 7.27 -1.77
C THR A 50 14.61 8.71 -1.38
N SER A 51 13.92 9.43 -2.28
CA SER A 51 13.48 10.81 -2.01
C SER A 51 12.45 10.90 -0.88
N ASP A 52 11.56 9.92 -0.78
CA ASP A 52 10.52 9.90 0.26
C ASP A 52 11.08 9.43 1.61
N ALA A 53 12.02 8.47 1.62
CA ALA A 53 12.74 8.09 2.83
C ALA A 53 13.47 9.29 3.46
N ALA A 54 14.11 10.13 2.64
CA ALA A 54 14.79 11.33 3.12
C ALA A 54 13.83 12.37 3.73
N LYS A 55 12.61 12.50 3.21
CA LYS A 55 11.58 13.41 3.76
C LYS A 55 10.99 12.88 5.08
N LEU A 56 10.88 11.56 5.20
CA LEU A 56 10.28 10.90 6.36
C LEU A 56 11.25 10.74 7.55
N ALA A 57 12.55 10.60 7.27
CA ALA A 57 13.59 10.47 8.30
C ALA A 57 13.55 11.57 9.37
N PRO A 58 13.51 12.88 9.05
CA PRO A 58 13.45 13.93 10.07
C PRO A 58 12.11 13.97 10.84
N LEU A 59 11.07 13.28 10.35
CA LEU A 59 9.76 13.18 11.01
C LEU A 59 9.70 12.01 12.01
N GLY A 60 10.81 11.32 12.25
CA GLY A 60 10.88 10.19 13.18
C GLY A 60 10.38 8.87 12.58
N ALA A 61 10.33 8.74 11.25
CA ALA A 61 9.99 7.47 10.63
C ALA A 61 11.14 6.46 10.81
N HIS A 62 10.88 5.39 11.56
CA HIS A 62 11.87 4.34 11.85
C HIS A 62 12.03 3.31 10.73
N LEU A 63 11.00 3.15 9.89
CA LEU A 63 11.00 2.17 8.81
C LEU A 63 10.13 2.63 7.64
N LEU A 64 10.60 2.36 6.41
CA LEU A 64 9.84 2.50 5.18
C LEU A 64 9.70 1.11 4.55
N TYR A 65 8.48 0.58 4.55
CA TYR A 65 8.17 -0.67 3.85
C TYR A 65 7.70 -0.35 2.43
N ALA A 66 8.52 -0.72 1.43
CA ALA A 66 8.27 -0.45 0.03
C ALA A 66 8.55 -1.72 -0.81
N PRO A 67 7.68 -2.74 -0.71
CA PRO A 67 7.86 -4.00 -1.42
C PRO A 67 7.82 -3.81 -2.93
N GLY A 68 8.51 -4.69 -3.65
CA GLY A 68 8.47 -4.71 -5.11
C GLY A 68 7.14 -5.23 -5.66
N VAL A 69 6.88 -5.02 -6.97
CA VAL A 69 5.66 -5.52 -7.62
C VAL A 69 5.57 -7.05 -7.54
N GLU A 70 6.63 -7.77 -7.87
CA GLU A 70 6.68 -9.25 -7.80
C GLU A 70 6.54 -9.79 -6.37
N GLU A 71 6.96 -9.02 -5.36
CA GLU A 71 6.78 -9.37 -3.95
C GLU A 71 5.31 -9.20 -3.52
N MET A 72 4.64 -8.17 -4.05
CA MET A 72 3.21 -7.98 -3.84
C MET A 72 2.39 -8.98 -4.66
N TYR A 73 2.71 -9.20 -5.92
CA TYR A 73 1.93 -9.95 -6.89
C TYR A 73 2.82 -10.97 -7.60
N PRO A 74 3.11 -12.12 -6.97
CA PRO A 74 3.93 -13.14 -7.60
C PRO A 74 3.23 -13.74 -8.84
N PRO A 75 3.96 -14.42 -9.73
CA PRO A 75 3.38 -15.09 -10.89
C PRO A 75 2.23 -16.01 -10.49
N GLY A 76 1.07 -15.85 -11.13
CA GLY A 76 -0.14 -16.62 -10.83
C GLY A 76 -0.99 -16.08 -9.68
N PHE A 77 -0.71 -14.87 -9.17
CA PHE A 77 -1.58 -14.23 -8.18
C PHE A 77 -3.02 -14.08 -8.71
N ALA A 78 -3.97 -14.69 -8.01
CA ALA A 78 -5.36 -14.86 -8.47
C ALA A 78 -6.41 -14.40 -7.43
N THR A 79 -5.99 -13.67 -6.40
CA THR A 79 -6.88 -13.23 -5.31
C THR A 79 -7.26 -11.77 -5.45
N THR A 80 -8.55 -11.49 -5.44
CA THR A 80 -9.10 -10.12 -5.42
C THR A 80 -10.07 -10.00 -4.25
N ILE A 81 -10.05 -8.85 -3.58
CA ILE A 81 -11.02 -8.52 -2.53
C ILE A 81 -11.93 -7.42 -3.07
N SER A 82 -13.24 -7.68 -3.04
CA SER A 82 -14.26 -6.71 -3.42
C SER A 82 -15.11 -6.33 -2.22
N VAL A 83 -15.27 -5.02 -1.98
CA VAL A 83 -16.13 -4.48 -0.94
C VAL A 83 -17.36 -3.90 -1.61
N THR A 84 -18.54 -4.44 -1.33
CA THR A 84 -19.80 -3.98 -1.95
C THR A 84 -20.44 -2.84 -1.15
N GLY A 85 -21.35 -2.10 -1.78
CA GLY A 85 -22.09 -0.99 -1.16
C GLY A 85 -21.30 0.31 -1.10
N VAL A 86 -20.26 0.39 -0.28
CA VAL A 86 -19.46 1.63 -0.07
C VAL A 86 -18.68 2.07 -1.32
N THR A 87 -18.46 1.14 -2.24
CA THR A 87 -17.83 1.37 -3.54
C THR A 87 -18.81 1.86 -4.61
N ALA A 88 -20.12 1.85 -4.33
CA ALA A 88 -21.13 2.32 -5.28
C ALA A 88 -21.17 3.85 -5.36
N GLY A 89 -21.39 4.38 -6.57
CA GLY A 89 -21.48 5.83 -6.81
C GLY A 89 -20.13 6.55 -6.67
N LEU A 90 -20.18 7.89 -6.70
CA LEU A 90 -19.02 8.79 -6.56
C LEU A 90 -17.84 8.37 -7.46
N CYS A 91 -16.64 8.19 -6.91
CA CYS A 91 -15.47 7.79 -7.68
C CYS A 91 -15.57 6.36 -8.21
N GLY A 92 -16.32 5.48 -7.54
CA GLY A 92 -16.49 4.09 -7.93
C GLY A 92 -17.25 3.93 -9.24
N ALA A 93 -18.27 4.75 -9.47
CA ALA A 93 -19.02 4.77 -10.72
C ALA A 93 -18.15 5.19 -11.93
N HIS A 94 -17.18 6.07 -11.71
CA HIS A 94 -16.29 6.57 -12.77
C HIS A 94 -15.04 5.71 -12.97
N ARG A 95 -14.78 4.75 -12.08
CA ARG A 95 -13.56 3.94 -12.08
C ARG A 95 -13.87 2.48 -11.71
N PRO A 96 -14.52 1.71 -12.61
CA PRO A 96 -14.82 0.29 -12.36
C PRO A 96 -13.56 -0.49 -11.96
N GLY A 97 -13.68 -1.34 -10.94
CA GLY A 97 -12.57 -2.16 -10.42
C GLY A 97 -11.49 -1.41 -9.62
N HIS A 98 -11.53 -0.07 -9.54
CA HIS A 98 -10.51 0.68 -8.82
C HIS A 98 -10.44 0.30 -7.35
N PHE A 99 -11.59 0.21 -6.68
CA PHE A 99 -11.63 -0.11 -5.26
C PHE A 99 -11.34 -1.58 -4.95
N ASP A 100 -11.51 -2.50 -5.91
CA ASP A 100 -11.06 -3.88 -5.74
C ASP A 100 -9.54 -3.95 -5.66
N GLY A 101 -8.85 -3.20 -6.52
CA GLY A 101 -7.40 -3.05 -6.46
C GLY A 101 -6.94 -2.44 -5.14
N VAL A 102 -7.61 -1.37 -4.68
CA VAL A 102 -7.32 -0.71 -3.39
C VAL A 102 -7.56 -1.64 -2.20
N ALA A 103 -8.68 -2.37 -2.17
CA ALA A 103 -8.97 -3.29 -1.07
C ALA A 103 -7.94 -4.43 -1.02
N THR A 104 -7.60 -5.00 -2.18
CA THR A 104 -6.64 -6.11 -2.28
C THR A 104 -5.24 -5.71 -1.81
N VAL A 105 -4.72 -4.57 -2.31
CA VAL A 105 -3.37 -4.11 -1.94
C VAL A 105 -3.29 -3.67 -0.48
N VAL A 106 -4.32 -2.99 0.04
CA VAL A 106 -4.34 -2.55 1.44
C VAL A 106 -4.41 -3.75 2.37
N ALA A 107 -5.27 -4.74 2.11
CA ALA A 107 -5.33 -5.96 2.92
C ALA A 107 -3.96 -6.65 3.00
N LYS A 108 -3.27 -6.78 1.87
CA LYS A 108 -1.92 -7.37 1.83
C LYS A 108 -0.92 -6.57 2.65
N LEU A 109 -0.90 -5.25 2.52
CA LEU A 109 0.00 -4.40 3.29
C LEU A 109 -0.26 -4.52 4.80
N LEU A 110 -1.53 -4.50 5.22
CA LEU A 110 -1.89 -4.65 6.63
C LEU A 110 -1.46 -6.02 7.19
N LEU A 111 -1.72 -7.09 6.44
CA LEU A 111 -1.33 -8.45 6.83
C LEU A 111 0.19 -8.66 6.86
N GLN A 112 0.92 -8.06 5.92
CA GLN A 112 2.39 -8.18 5.85
C GLN A 112 3.09 -7.35 6.91
N THR A 113 2.51 -6.24 7.32
CA THR A 113 3.11 -5.33 8.31
C THR A 113 2.71 -5.66 9.73
N ASP A 114 1.58 -6.33 9.96
CA ASP A 114 0.99 -6.55 11.30
C ASP A 114 0.88 -5.22 12.08
N ALA A 115 0.54 -4.13 11.38
CA ALA A 115 0.51 -2.81 11.97
C ALA A 115 -0.70 -2.62 12.91
N ASP A 116 -0.49 -1.97 14.05
CA ASP A 116 -1.58 -1.63 14.98
C ASP A 116 -2.43 -0.47 14.45
N LEU A 117 -1.81 0.50 13.77
CA LEU A 117 -2.47 1.70 13.23
C LEU A 117 -2.14 1.91 11.74
N ALA A 118 -3.13 2.35 10.96
CA ALA A 118 -2.93 2.84 9.61
C ALA A 118 -3.62 4.19 9.40
N LEU A 119 -2.90 5.18 8.90
CA LEU A 119 -3.42 6.53 8.66
C LEU A 119 -3.75 6.73 7.17
N PHE A 120 -4.92 7.31 6.91
CA PHE A 120 -5.39 7.65 5.58
C PHE A 120 -5.87 9.09 5.54
N GLY A 121 -5.58 9.81 4.45
CA GLY A 121 -6.08 11.18 4.27
C GLY A 121 -7.59 11.19 3.98
N GLU A 122 -8.33 12.08 4.64
CA GLU A 122 -9.77 12.28 4.41
C GLU A 122 -10.09 12.84 3.03
N LYS A 123 -9.09 13.35 2.32
CA LYS A 123 -9.21 13.83 0.93
C LYS A 123 -9.75 12.74 0.02
N ASP A 124 -9.30 11.50 0.22
CA ASP A 124 -9.78 10.31 -0.48
C ASP A 124 -10.87 9.61 0.35
N PHE A 125 -11.93 10.34 0.69
CA PHE A 125 -12.94 9.89 1.67
C PHE A 125 -13.56 8.53 1.33
N GLN A 126 -13.90 8.28 0.06
CA GLN A 126 -14.48 7.00 -0.34
C GLN A 126 -13.50 5.83 -0.13
N GLN A 127 -12.20 6.04 -0.40
CA GLN A 127 -11.16 5.05 -0.10
C GLN A 127 -11.06 4.78 1.40
N LEU A 128 -11.07 5.82 2.23
CA LEU A 128 -11.07 5.65 3.69
C LEU A 128 -12.25 4.79 4.16
N GLN A 129 -13.45 5.01 3.61
CA GLN A 129 -14.62 4.22 3.97
C GLN A 129 -14.52 2.76 3.48
N VAL A 130 -13.99 2.52 2.28
CA VAL A 130 -13.70 1.18 1.76
C VAL A 130 -12.76 0.44 2.71
N VAL A 131 -11.66 1.07 3.12
CA VAL A 131 -10.67 0.42 3.99
C VAL A 131 -11.19 0.20 5.40
N ARG A 132 -11.94 1.15 5.97
CA ARG A 132 -12.61 0.94 7.27
C ARG A 132 -13.57 -0.25 7.21
N ARG A 133 -14.34 -0.36 6.14
CA ARG A 133 -15.27 -1.48 5.93
C ARG A 133 -14.52 -2.81 5.81
N LEU A 134 -13.46 -2.83 5.00
CA LEU A 134 -12.56 -3.98 4.83
C LEU A 134 -11.98 -4.46 6.16
N ALA A 135 -11.41 -3.55 6.96
CA ALA A 135 -10.78 -3.89 8.22
C ALA A 135 -11.79 -4.45 9.23
N ARG A 136 -12.99 -3.85 9.30
CA ARG A 136 -14.08 -4.34 10.14
C ARG A 136 -14.60 -5.71 9.69
N ASP A 137 -14.86 -5.90 8.40
CA ASP A 137 -15.53 -7.10 7.90
C ASP A 137 -14.60 -8.33 7.88
N LEU A 138 -13.28 -8.12 7.80
CA LEU A 138 -12.27 -9.19 7.83
C LEU A 138 -11.56 -9.33 9.18
N ASP A 139 -12.08 -8.70 10.23
CA ASP A 139 -11.53 -8.73 11.59
C ASP A 139 -10.03 -8.39 11.64
N LEU A 140 -9.59 -7.43 10.82
CA LEU A 140 -8.21 -6.97 10.81
C LEU A 140 -7.92 -6.22 12.11
N ARG A 141 -6.79 -6.56 12.75
CA ARG A 141 -6.36 -5.95 14.02
C ARG A 141 -6.01 -4.46 13.89
N THR A 142 -5.64 -4.03 12.69
CA THR A 142 -5.22 -2.65 12.44
C THR A 142 -6.38 -1.66 12.60
N THR A 143 -6.18 -0.64 13.43
CA THR A 143 -7.09 0.50 13.54
C THR A 143 -6.87 1.49 12.41
N ILE A 144 -7.94 1.82 11.68
CA ILE A 144 -7.90 2.73 10.52
C ILE A 144 -8.29 4.16 10.93
N LEU A 145 -7.32 5.07 10.88
CA LEU A 145 -7.45 6.47 11.30
C LEU A 145 -7.49 7.42 10.11
N GLY A 146 -8.50 8.29 10.08
CA GLY A 146 -8.60 9.38 9.11
C GLY A 146 -7.75 10.58 9.55
N ARG A 147 -7.11 11.26 8.61
CA ARG A 147 -6.38 12.52 8.86
C ARG A 147 -6.96 13.65 8.03
N PRO A 148 -7.19 14.84 8.63
CA PRO A 148 -7.78 15.97 7.93
C PRO A 148 -7.07 16.31 6.63
N VAL A 149 -7.83 16.85 5.68
CA VAL A 149 -7.29 17.35 4.42
C VAL A 149 -6.33 18.50 4.70
N VAL A 150 -5.05 18.31 4.37
CA VAL A 150 -4.08 19.41 4.39
C VAL A 150 -4.26 20.23 3.12
N ARG A 151 -4.28 21.56 3.29
CA ARG A 151 -4.52 22.51 2.22
C ARG A 151 -3.34 23.46 2.07
N GLU A 152 -3.19 23.98 0.86
CA GLU A 152 -2.31 25.09 0.54
C GLU A 152 -2.87 26.39 1.15
N THR A 153 -2.08 27.47 1.14
CA THR A 153 -2.47 28.75 1.75
C THR A 153 -3.72 29.38 1.11
N ASP A 154 -3.97 29.06 -0.17
CA ASP A 154 -5.15 29.47 -0.94
C ASP A 154 -6.37 28.55 -0.72
N GLY A 155 -6.23 27.49 0.09
CA GLY A 155 -7.29 26.53 0.38
C GLY A 155 -7.35 25.32 -0.56
N LEU A 156 -6.52 25.25 -1.61
CA LEU A 156 -6.45 24.08 -2.49
C LEU A 156 -5.99 22.84 -1.70
N ALA A 157 -6.66 21.70 -1.90
CA ALA A 157 -6.24 20.47 -1.23
C ALA A 157 -4.88 19.99 -1.77
N LEU A 158 -3.92 19.71 -0.88
CA LEU A 158 -2.60 19.24 -1.30
C LEU A 158 -2.71 17.93 -2.07
N SER A 159 -2.05 17.88 -3.22
CA SER A 159 -2.05 16.74 -4.13
C SER A 159 -0.74 16.69 -4.89
N SER A 160 -0.14 15.51 -5.06
CA SER A 160 0.94 15.34 -6.04
C SER A 160 0.48 15.69 -7.46
N ARG A 161 -0.82 15.61 -7.73
CA ARG A 161 -1.42 16.00 -9.02
C ARG A 161 -1.45 17.51 -9.25
N ASN A 162 -1.29 18.35 -8.21
CA ASN A 162 -1.25 19.81 -8.38
C ASN A 162 -0.04 20.24 -9.23
N GLN A 163 1.02 19.42 -9.27
CA GLN A 163 2.19 19.64 -10.13
C GLN A 163 1.87 19.56 -11.64
N ARG A 164 0.69 19.05 -12.01
CA ARG A 164 0.25 18.93 -13.40
C ARG A 164 -0.56 20.14 -13.88
N LEU A 165 -0.93 21.05 -12.96
CA LEU A 165 -1.72 22.24 -13.28
C LEU A 165 -0.82 23.31 -13.90
N SER A 166 -1.30 23.96 -14.96
CA SER A 166 -0.72 25.22 -15.43
C SER A 166 -0.95 26.33 -14.40
N PRO A 167 -0.28 27.49 -14.53
CA PRO A 167 -0.56 28.66 -13.70
C PRO A 167 -2.02 29.14 -13.78
N GLU A 168 -2.72 28.95 -14.91
CA GLU A 168 -4.13 29.35 -15.05
C GLU A 168 -5.10 28.29 -14.50
N GLU A 169 -4.71 27.02 -14.47
CA GLU A 169 -5.52 25.91 -13.94
C GLU A 169 -5.44 25.81 -12.40
N ARG A 170 -4.56 26.59 -11.78
CA ARG A 170 -4.25 26.57 -10.34
C ARG A 170 -4.96 27.67 -9.59
#